data_AF-A0A7S2JSC9-F1
#
_entry.id   AF-A0A7S2JSC9-F1
#
_cell.length_a   1.000
_cell.length_b   1.000
_cell.length_c   1.000
_cell.angle_alpha   90.00
_cell.angle_beta   90.00
_cell.angle_gamma   90.00
#
_symmetry.space_group_name_H-M   'P 1'
#
loop_
_entity.id
_entity.type
_entity.pdbx_description
1 polymer ?
#
loop_
_entity_poly.entity_id
_entity_poly.type
_entity_poly.pdbx_seq_one_letter_code
_entity_poly.pdbx_strand_id
1 'polypeptide(L)'
;PLSCADDARCCADWQASDAAESTSVGEGAPGSDSESRGSGRSVSKGDLPRTGGEYTTAMLRNIPNKYTREMLVNQLDRRLKGQYDFLYLPIDFKNKCNVGYAFINFCTNESYERFLKLFNSVHVSDCLPGLNSWKVAEVTPARVQGHEANVQRLRTSAVMAELLENPEWMPMVFNTDGSPRPFPPPSPPQGEQRSKKARREGREDRGLAVKAKAAGRAPPPGRSGRSWQ
;
A
#
# COMPACT_ATOMS: atom_id res chain seq x y z
N PRO A 1 -2.58 29.50 -16.40
CA PRO A 1 -2.99 28.96 -15.09
C PRO A 1 -4.22 28.06 -15.26
N LEU A 2 -3.99 26.76 -15.46
CA LEU A 2 -5.05 25.75 -15.45
C LEU A 2 -4.60 24.63 -14.51
N SER A 3 -5.52 24.30 -13.63
CA SER A 3 -5.40 23.60 -12.36
C SER A 3 -4.97 22.14 -12.50
N CYS A 4 -3.95 21.76 -11.71
CA CYS A 4 -3.30 20.46 -11.69
C CYS A 4 -3.98 19.38 -10.83
N ALA A 5 -5.32 19.32 -10.73
CA ALA A 5 -5.95 18.60 -9.62
C ALA A 5 -6.50 17.19 -9.89
N ASP A 6 -6.86 16.76 -11.11
CA ASP A 6 -7.88 15.70 -11.20
C ASP A 6 -7.52 14.35 -11.85
N ASP A 7 -6.25 14.03 -12.12
CA ASP A 7 -5.93 12.73 -12.75
C ASP A 7 -4.65 12.03 -12.23
N ALA A 8 -4.37 12.19 -10.93
CA ALA A 8 -3.27 11.50 -10.25
C ALA A 8 -3.57 10.03 -9.88
N ARG A 9 -4.73 9.46 -10.25
CA ARG A 9 -5.16 8.14 -9.76
C ARG A 9 -4.22 6.99 -10.18
N CYS A 10 -3.64 7.01 -11.38
CA CYS A 10 -2.79 5.90 -11.83
C CYS A 10 -1.36 5.90 -11.20
N CYS A 11 -0.88 7.05 -10.72
CA CYS A 11 0.43 7.17 -10.04
C CYS A 11 0.32 7.24 -8.51
N ALA A 12 -0.83 7.65 -7.96
CA ALA A 12 -1.10 7.68 -6.52
C ALA A 12 -1.31 6.28 -5.92
N ASP A 13 -1.64 5.29 -6.75
CA ASP A 13 -1.86 3.90 -6.33
C ASP A 13 -0.56 3.11 -6.02
N TRP A 14 0.62 3.76 -5.98
CA TRP A 14 1.74 3.14 -5.25
C TRP A 14 1.38 3.00 -3.77
N GLN A 15 0.86 4.06 -3.15
CA GLN A 15 0.65 4.10 -1.70
C GLN A 15 -0.70 3.55 -1.25
N ALA A 16 -1.74 3.52 -2.10
CA ALA A 16 -3.10 3.13 -1.73
C ALA A 16 -3.53 1.79 -2.34
N SER A 17 -3.28 0.69 -1.64
CA SER A 17 -4.00 -0.59 -1.80
C SER A 17 -3.50 -1.55 -0.72
N ASP A 18 -4.44 -2.22 -0.04
CA ASP A 18 -4.27 -3.10 1.12
C ASP A 18 -4.02 -2.43 2.48
N ALA A 19 -5.05 -1.73 2.95
CA ALA A 19 -5.37 -1.64 4.36
C ALA A 19 -6.60 -2.54 4.64
N ALA A 20 -6.34 -3.79 4.96
CA ALA A 20 -7.21 -4.72 5.67
C ALA A 20 -6.27 -5.43 6.64
N GLU A 21 -6.48 -5.58 7.94
CA GLU A 21 -7.64 -5.42 8.81
C GLU A 21 -7.03 -5.41 10.22
N SER A 22 -7.33 -4.40 11.05
CA SER A 22 -7.12 -4.53 12.49
C SER A 22 -8.32 -3.92 13.19
N THR A 23 -9.17 -4.83 13.62
CA THR A 23 -10.40 -4.60 14.37
C THR A 23 -10.13 -3.80 15.64
N SER A 24 -10.93 -2.76 15.78
CA SER A 24 -11.11 -1.91 16.95
C SER A 24 -11.73 -2.67 18.13
N VAL A 25 -11.23 -2.44 19.33
CA VAL A 25 -12.00 -2.59 20.58
C VAL A 25 -11.79 -1.31 21.40
N GLY A 26 -12.88 -0.59 21.69
CA GLY A 26 -12.94 0.51 22.67
C GLY A 26 -12.79 -0.02 24.11
N GLU A 27 -12.78 0.74 25.19
CA GLU A 27 -13.26 2.07 25.58
C GLU A 27 -12.50 2.46 26.87
N GLY A 28 -12.50 3.75 27.25
CA GLY A 28 -12.37 4.15 28.66
C GLY A 28 -11.51 5.38 28.97
N ALA A 29 -12.18 6.51 29.19
CA ALA A 29 -11.76 7.65 30.04
C ALA A 29 -12.92 7.89 31.05
N PRO A 30 -12.85 8.74 32.12
CA PRO A 30 -11.97 9.91 32.33
C PRO A 30 -11.55 10.26 33.80
N GLY A 31 -10.85 11.40 33.95
CA GLY A 31 -10.68 12.19 35.20
C GLY A 31 -9.24 12.17 35.76
N SER A 32 -8.61 13.24 36.27
CA SER A 32 -8.99 14.61 36.64
C SER A 32 -7.71 15.45 36.90
N ASP A 33 -7.88 16.76 37.08
CA ASP A 33 -6.91 17.87 37.01
C ASP A 33 -5.76 17.93 38.04
N SER A 34 -4.66 18.61 37.69
CA SER A 34 -4.11 19.78 38.43
C SER A 34 -2.83 20.36 37.81
N GLU A 35 -2.78 21.68 37.70
CA GLU A 35 -1.67 22.51 37.23
C GLU A 35 -0.54 22.64 38.27
N SER A 36 0.73 22.76 37.83
CA SER A 36 1.57 23.93 38.17
C SER A 36 2.96 23.95 37.50
N ARG A 37 3.20 25.07 36.81
CA ARG A 37 4.42 25.91 36.80
C ARG A 37 5.80 25.29 36.47
N GLY A 38 6.18 25.43 35.19
CA GLY A 38 7.33 26.22 34.72
C GLY A 38 8.72 25.95 35.28
N SER A 39 9.58 25.32 34.47
CA SER A 39 11.00 25.65 34.39
C SER A 39 11.56 25.23 33.02
N GLY A 40 12.15 26.19 32.32
CA GLY A 40 12.63 26.03 30.95
C GLY A 40 13.75 24.99 30.83
N ARG A 41 13.67 24.15 29.81
CA ARG A 41 14.79 23.33 29.36
C ARG A 41 14.64 23.03 27.87
N SER A 42 15.59 23.59 27.13
CA SER A 42 16.14 23.13 25.84
C SER A 42 15.18 22.48 24.85
N VAL A 43 14.91 23.20 23.76
CA VAL A 43 14.27 22.71 22.55
C VAL A 43 15.01 21.45 22.06
N SER A 44 14.41 20.29 22.29
CA SER A 44 14.86 19.03 21.71
C SER A 44 14.76 19.14 20.20
N LYS A 45 15.89 18.93 19.51
CA LYS A 45 15.92 18.65 18.07
C LYS A 45 14.84 17.61 17.77
N GLY A 46 13.95 17.95 16.85
CA GLY A 46 12.81 17.14 16.47
C GLY A 46 13.17 15.67 16.30
N ASP A 47 12.35 14.84 16.92
CA ASP A 47 12.36 13.39 16.86
C ASP A 47 12.42 12.92 15.40
N LEU A 48 13.64 12.61 14.93
CA LEU A 48 13.79 11.56 13.92
C LEU A 48 13.29 10.28 14.59
N PRO A 49 12.33 9.55 14.02
CA PRO A 49 11.95 8.27 14.59
C PRO A 49 13.20 7.39 14.60
N ARG A 50 13.68 7.06 15.80
CA ARG A 50 14.57 5.93 16.04
C ARG A 50 13.79 4.68 15.67
N THR A 51 13.71 4.37 14.38
CA THR A 51 13.15 3.11 13.93
C THR A 51 14.23 2.05 14.10
N GLY A 52 14.12 1.27 15.16
CA GLY A 52 14.88 0.03 15.34
C GLY A 52 14.44 -1.08 14.38
N GLY A 53 14.17 -0.74 13.12
CA GLY A 53 13.82 -1.67 12.06
C GLY A 53 14.91 -1.65 10.99
N GLU A 54 15.35 -2.83 10.57
CA GLU A 54 16.25 -2.98 9.43
C GLU A 54 15.48 -2.69 8.14
N TYR A 55 15.78 -1.58 7.47
CA TYR A 55 15.17 -1.23 6.19
C TYR A 55 16.20 -1.33 5.07
N THR A 56 15.73 -1.73 3.90
CA THR A 56 16.56 -1.83 2.70
C THR A 56 16.03 -0.94 1.58
N THR A 57 14.73 -0.65 1.54
CA THR A 57 14.14 0.20 0.50
C THR A 57 13.87 1.62 1.00
N ALA A 58 14.42 2.61 0.31
CA ALA A 58 14.19 4.02 0.54
C ALA A 58 13.23 4.61 -0.49
N MET A 59 12.38 5.55 -0.05
CA MET A 59 11.67 6.50 -0.88
C MET A 59 12.37 7.85 -0.80
N LEU A 60 13.01 8.26 -1.90
CA LEU A 60 13.62 9.59 -2.05
C LEU A 60 12.57 10.55 -2.62
N ARG A 61 12.26 11.62 -1.89
CA ARG A 61 11.25 12.63 -2.25
C ARG A 61 11.91 13.97 -2.62
N ASN A 62 11.10 14.82 -3.24
CA ASN A 62 11.47 16.16 -3.70
C ASN A 62 12.48 16.20 -4.85
N ILE A 63 12.48 15.16 -5.69
CA ILE A 63 13.31 15.09 -6.90
C ILE A 63 12.80 16.15 -7.92
N PRO A 64 13.67 16.89 -8.61
CA PRO A 64 13.25 17.78 -9.69
C PRO A 64 12.60 17.00 -10.84
N ASN A 65 11.45 17.43 -11.36
CA ASN A 65 10.67 16.68 -12.35
C ASN A 65 11.41 16.34 -13.66
N LYS A 66 12.44 17.12 -14.03
CA LYS A 66 13.28 16.89 -15.22
C LYS A 66 14.50 15.99 -14.96
N TYR A 67 14.71 15.57 -13.70
CA TYR A 67 15.81 14.70 -13.35
C TYR A 67 15.54 13.30 -13.92
N THR A 68 16.50 12.74 -14.65
CA THR A 68 16.31 11.44 -15.30
C THR A 68 16.81 10.29 -14.42
N ARG A 69 16.39 9.08 -14.77
CA ARG A 69 16.86 7.84 -14.14
C ARG A 69 18.39 7.73 -14.23
N GLU A 70 18.96 8.07 -15.39
CA GLU A 70 20.40 8.05 -15.65
C GLU A 70 21.15 9.08 -14.81
N MET A 71 20.60 10.29 -14.65
CA MET A 71 21.17 11.30 -13.74
C MET A 71 21.18 10.81 -12.29
N LEU A 72 20.13 10.08 -11.88
CA LEU A 72 20.03 9.52 -10.53
C LEU A 72 21.05 8.40 -10.31
N VAL A 73 21.15 7.46 -11.25
CA VAL A 73 22.17 6.40 -11.22
C VAL A 73 23.56 6.99 -11.15
N ASN A 74 23.90 7.93 -12.04
CA ASN A 74 25.20 8.59 -12.06
C ASN A 74 25.55 9.27 -10.74
N GLN A 75 24.55 9.81 -10.04
CA GLN A 75 24.77 10.48 -8.76
C GLN A 75 24.91 9.49 -7.61
N LEU A 76 24.13 8.40 -7.60
CA LEU A 76 24.26 7.32 -6.62
C LEU A 76 25.61 6.61 -6.74
N ASP A 77 26.05 6.33 -7.98
CA ASP A 77 27.30 5.63 -8.27
C ASP A 77 28.55 6.35 -7.73
N ARG A 78 28.49 7.66 -7.46
CA ARG A 78 29.63 8.41 -6.89
C ARG A 78 30.00 7.96 -5.47
N ARG A 79 29.04 7.44 -4.71
CA ARG A 79 29.20 7.12 -3.27
C ARG A 79 28.65 5.75 -2.87
N LEU A 80 27.75 5.19 -3.68
CA LEU A 80 26.94 4.02 -3.35
C LEU A 80 26.93 2.98 -4.49
N LYS A 81 27.89 3.04 -5.42
CA LYS A 81 27.99 2.04 -6.50
C LYS A 81 28.10 0.63 -5.92
N GLY A 82 27.28 -0.29 -6.45
CA GLY A 82 27.22 -1.68 -5.99
C GLY A 82 26.59 -1.88 -4.60
N GLN A 83 26.04 -0.83 -3.99
CA GLN A 83 25.34 -0.92 -2.69
C GLN A 83 23.81 -0.98 -2.83
N TYR A 84 23.29 -0.87 -4.06
CA TYR A 84 21.86 -0.95 -4.37
C TYR A 84 21.61 -1.91 -5.53
N ASP A 85 20.47 -2.58 -5.51
CA ASP A 85 20.09 -3.65 -6.44
C ASP A 85 18.79 -3.35 -7.22
N PHE A 86 18.05 -2.31 -6.84
CA PHE A 86 16.84 -1.88 -7.53
C PHE A 86 16.69 -0.36 -7.48
N LEU A 87 16.29 0.23 -8.60
CA LEU A 87 15.96 1.65 -8.72
C LEU A 87 14.75 1.84 -9.64
N TYR A 88 13.74 2.56 -9.16
CA TYR A 88 12.60 2.96 -9.96
C TYR A 88 12.27 4.45 -9.75
N LEU A 89 12.24 5.20 -10.84
CA LEU A 89 11.84 6.60 -10.90
C LEU A 89 10.56 6.70 -11.73
N PRO A 90 9.37 6.77 -11.10
CA PRO A 90 8.12 6.81 -11.85
C PRO A 90 7.99 8.09 -12.68
N ILE A 91 7.43 7.92 -13.88
CA ILE A 91 7.24 8.97 -14.86
C ILE A 91 5.74 9.22 -15.04
N ASP A 92 5.35 10.48 -15.08
CA ASP A 92 4.06 10.88 -15.62
C ASP A 92 4.10 10.73 -17.14
N PHE A 93 3.39 9.73 -17.67
CA PHE A 93 3.36 9.41 -19.10
C PHE A 93 2.82 10.54 -19.98
N LYS A 94 1.95 11.41 -19.44
CA LYS A 94 1.40 12.56 -20.17
C LYS A 94 2.45 13.66 -20.31
N ASN A 95 3.08 14.01 -19.20
CA ASN A 95 4.03 15.12 -19.13
C ASN A 95 5.48 14.73 -19.42
N LYS A 96 5.76 13.43 -19.56
CA LYS A 96 7.09 12.85 -19.79
C LYS A 96 8.16 13.36 -18.81
N CYS A 97 7.75 13.52 -17.55
CA CYS A 97 8.59 14.01 -16.46
C CYS A 97 8.39 13.11 -15.24
N ASN A 98 9.36 13.05 -14.33
CA ASN A 98 9.18 12.28 -13.10
C ASN A 98 8.16 12.93 -12.16
N VAL A 99 7.57 12.11 -11.30
CA VAL A 99 6.53 12.52 -10.32
C VAL A 99 7.10 13.09 -9.01
N GLY A 100 8.41 13.30 -8.93
CA GLY A 100 9.08 13.94 -7.79
C GLY A 100 9.57 13.00 -6.69
N TYR A 101 9.48 11.69 -6.89
CA TYR A 101 10.04 10.69 -5.98
C TYR A 101 10.61 9.47 -6.70
N ALA A 102 11.49 8.74 -6.04
CA ALA A 102 12.08 7.49 -6.52
C ALA A 102 12.16 6.45 -5.40
N PHE A 103 12.26 5.19 -5.79
CA PHE A 103 12.45 4.06 -4.89
C PHE A 103 13.76 3.37 -5.20
N ILE A 104 14.53 3.12 -4.15
CA ILE A 104 15.88 2.55 -4.24
C ILE A 104 15.97 1.45 -3.19
N ASN A 105 16.24 0.22 -3.61
CA ASN A 105 16.54 -0.86 -2.67
C ASN A 105 18.05 -1.04 -2.54
N PHE A 106 18.51 -1.12 -1.29
CA PHE A 106 19.90 -1.32 -0.92
C PHE A 106 20.15 -2.78 -0.56
N CYS A 107 21.37 -3.26 -0.86
CA CYS A 107 21.78 -4.64 -0.58
C CYS A 107 21.85 -4.92 0.93
N THR A 108 22.14 -3.89 1.73
CA THR A 108 22.31 -3.99 3.19
C THR A 108 21.68 -2.80 3.90
N ASN A 109 21.27 -2.99 5.16
CA ASN A 109 20.77 -1.90 6.02
C ASN A 109 21.84 -0.81 6.21
N GLU A 110 23.12 -1.17 6.32
CA GLU A 110 24.22 -0.20 6.42
C GLU A 110 24.29 0.74 5.20
N SER A 111 24.05 0.21 4.01
CA SER A 111 24.01 0.97 2.76
C SER A 111 22.83 1.93 2.73
N TYR A 112 21.65 1.47 3.19
CA TYR A 112 20.47 2.30 3.38
C TYR A 112 20.73 3.44 4.38
N GLU A 113 21.34 3.16 5.53
CA GLU A 113 21.69 4.19 6.52
C GLU A 113 22.70 5.21 5.98
N ARG A 114 23.67 4.76 5.20
CA ARG A 114 24.62 5.65 4.53
C ARG A 114 23.91 6.55 3.53
N PHE A 115 22.98 6.01 2.74
CA PHE A 115 22.16 6.81 1.83
C PHE A 115 21.31 7.84 2.59
N LEU A 116 20.66 7.44 3.69
CA LEU A 116 19.89 8.33 4.54
C LEU A 116 20.74 9.53 5.00
N LYS A 117 21.96 9.29 5.49
CA LYS A 117 22.88 10.34 5.95
C LYS A 117 23.34 11.29 4.83
N LEU A 118 23.44 10.79 3.60
CA LEU A 118 23.95 11.56 2.46
C LEU A 118 22.87 12.40 1.77
N PHE A 119 21.61 11.96 1.80
CA PHE A 119 20.53 12.56 1.01
C PHE A 119 19.40 13.18 1.85
N ASN A 120 19.19 12.72 3.08
CA ASN A 120 18.07 13.22 3.88
C ASN A 120 18.35 14.62 4.43
N SER A 121 17.37 15.52 4.29
CA SER A 121 17.47 16.92 4.74
C SER A 121 18.63 17.69 4.10
N VAL A 122 19.07 17.29 2.90
CA VAL A 122 20.11 17.95 2.11
C VAL A 122 19.48 18.74 0.96
N HIS A 123 20.04 19.91 0.64
CA HIS A 123 19.57 20.68 -0.51
C HIS A 123 19.74 19.89 -1.81
N VAL A 124 18.71 19.91 -2.65
CA VAL A 124 18.69 19.19 -3.94
C VAL A 124 19.82 19.66 -4.86
N SER A 125 20.23 20.93 -4.77
CA SER A 125 21.40 21.45 -5.50
C SER A 125 22.70 20.70 -5.18
N ASP A 126 22.82 20.18 -3.96
CA ASP A 126 24.05 19.56 -3.46
C ASP A 126 24.02 18.05 -3.69
N CYS A 127 22.87 17.41 -3.41
CA CYS A 127 22.72 15.96 -3.52
C CYS A 127 22.25 15.47 -4.90
N LEU A 128 21.57 16.30 -5.69
CA LEU A 128 21.10 16.00 -7.05
C LEU A 128 21.43 17.18 -8.00
N PRO A 129 22.73 17.44 -8.25
CA PRO A 129 23.18 18.61 -8.99
C PRO A 129 22.78 18.58 -10.46
N GLY A 130 22.83 19.74 -11.10
CA GLY A 130 22.57 19.91 -12.55
C GLY A 130 21.22 20.52 -12.89
N LEU A 131 20.31 20.63 -11.91
CA LEU A 131 19.05 21.36 -12.04
C LEU A 131 18.89 22.37 -10.90
N ASN A 132 18.41 23.56 -11.23
CA ASN A 132 18.19 24.64 -10.25
C ASN A 132 16.91 24.36 -9.46
N SER A 133 17.02 23.57 -8.39
CA SER A 133 15.95 23.29 -7.44
C SER A 133 16.33 23.80 -6.06
N TRP A 134 15.44 24.57 -5.44
CA TRP A 134 15.58 25.09 -4.07
C TRP A 134 15.02 24.13 -3.02
N LYS A 135 14.47 22.98 -3.45
CA LYS A 135 13.90 21.97 -2.56
C LYS A 135 14.98 21.31 -1.70
N VAL A 136 14.54 20.71 -0.61
CA VAL A 136 15.35 19.86 0.26
C VAL A 136 14.91 18.41 0.03
N ALA A 137 15.86 17.52 -0.25
CA ALA A 137 15.60 16.10 -0.42
C ALA A 137 15.17 15.47 0.91
N GLU A 138 14.18 14.59 0.85
CA GLU A 138 13.67 13.86 2.02
C GLU A 138 13.75 12.37 1.72
N VAL A 139 14.30 11.61 2.66
CA VAL A 139 14.40 10.16 2.56
C VAL A 139 13.58 9.53 3.67
N THR A 140 12.66 8.66 3.29
CA THR A 140 11.87 7.86 4.23
C THR A 140 11.87 6.38 3.85
N PRO A 141 11.69 5.45 4.81
CA PRO A 141 11.47 4.06 4.48
C PRO A 141 10.30 3.92 3.49
N ALA A 142 10.49 3.11 2.45
CA ALA A 142 9.41 2.80 1.51
C ALA A 142 8.36 1.87 2.15
N ARG A 143 7.10 1.96 1.70
CA ARG A 143 6.03 1.05 2.14
C ARG A 143 6.31 -0.41 1.76
N VAL A 144 6.87 -0.62 0.56
CA VAL A 144 7.32 -1.94 0.09
C VAL A 144 8.81 -2.05 0.35
N GLN A 145 9.21 -3.07 1.10
CA GLN A 145 10.60 -3.31 1.49
C GLN A 145 11.16 -4.56 0.79
N GLY A 146 12.41 -4.47 0.36
CA GLY A 146 13.17 -5.55 -0.26
C GLY A 146 13.05 -5.59 -1.79
N HIS A 147 14.13 -6.03 -2.42
CA HIS A 147 14.26 -6.17 -3.88
C HIS A 147 13.10 -6.96 -4.52
N GLU A 148 12.86 -8.19 -4.04
CA GLU A 148 11.88 -9.10 -4.64
C GLU A 148 10.45 -8.56 -4.55
N ALA A 149 10.09 -7.94 -3.43
CA ALA A 149 8.77 -7.37 -3.22
C ALA A 149 8.51 -6.17 -4.16
N ASN A 150 9.52 -5.32 -4.37
CA ASN A 150 9.43 -4.20 -5.30
C ASN A 150 9.30 -4.69 -6.76
N VAL A 151 10.11 -5.66 -7.16
CA VAL A 151 10.02 -6.28 -8.49
C VAL A 151 8.65 -6.91 -8.70
N GLN A 152 8.18 -7.74 -7.77
CA GLN A 152 6.91 -8.43 -7.90
C GLN A 152 5.73 -7.47 -7.96
N ARG A 153 5.72 -6.40 -7.15
CA ARG A 153 4.65 -5.39 -7.18
C ARG A 153 4.59 -4.69 -8.53
N LEU A 154 5.74 -4.39 -9.14
CA LEU A 154 5.75 -3.81 -10.46
C LEU A 154 5.22 -4.81 -11.48
N ARG A 155 5.71 -6.05 -11.49
CA ARG A 155 5.28 -7.11 -12.42
C ARG A 155 3.77 -7.38 -12.43
N THR A 156 3.07 -7.16 -11.32
CA THR A 156 1.62 -7.34 -11.20
C THR A 156 0.82 -6.05 -11.41
N SER A 157 1.46 -4.90 -11.48
CA SER A 157 0.80 -3.60 -11.63
C SER A 157 0.41 -3.31 -13.08
N ALA A 158 -0.72 -2.62 -13.26
CA ALA A 158 -1.18 -2.14 -14.57
C ALA A 158 -0.16 -1.24 -15.27
N VAL A 159 0.72 -0.58 -14.51
CA VAL A 159 1.80 0.28 -15.05
C VAL A 159 2.77 -0.49 -15.95
N MET A 160 2.87 -1.82 -15.82
CA MET A 160 3.79 -2.62 -16.65
C MET A 160 3.48 -2.57 -18.14
N ALA A 161 2.21 -2.38 -18.52
CA ALA A 161 1.85 -2.25 -19.93
C ALA A 161 2.54 -1.01 -20.56
N GLU A 162 2.44 0.13 -19.89
CA GLU A 162 3.08 1.39 -20.30
C GLU A 162 4.61 1.29 -20.28
N LEU A 163 5.19 0.59 -19.29
CA LEU A 163 6.63 0.40 -19.17
C LEU A 163 7.23 -0.50 -20.27
N LEU A 164 6.45 -1.47 -20.79
CA LEU A 164 6.90 -2.31 -21.89
C LEU A 164 7.00 -1.54 -23.21
N GLU A 165 6.16 -0.53 -23.41
CA GLU A 165 6.19 0.36 -24.58
C GLU A 165 7.33 1.39 -24.49
N ASN A 166 7.81 1.70 -23.28
CA ASN A 166 8.80 2.76 -23.03
C ASN A 166 9.96 2.25 -22.13
N PRO A 167 10.96 1.54 -22.71
CA PRO A 167 12.06 0.93 -21.95
C PRO A 167 12.90 1.92 -21.11
N GLU A 168 12.95 3.20 -21.50
CA GLU A 168 13.64 4.25 -20.75
C GLU A 168 12.99 4.57 -19.39
N TRP A 169 11.72 4.21 -19.20
CA TRP A 169 10.99 4.38 -17.94
C TRP A 169 11.02 3.12 -17.07
N MET A 170 11.52 2.01 -17.63
CA MET A 170 11.55 0.72 -16.94
C MET A 170 12.42 0.79 -15.68
N PRO A 171 12.00 0.16 -14.56
CA PRO A 171 12.85 0.02 -13.38
C PRO A 171 14.19 -0.62 -13.73
N MET A 172 15.25 -0.17 -13.08
CA MET A 172 16.56 -0.78 -13.21
C MET A 172 16.78 -1.77 -12.08
N VAL A 173 17.33 -2.92 -12.45
CA VAL A 173 17.75 -3.94 -11.51
C VAL A 173 19.25 -4.14 -11.71
N PHE A 174 19.96 -4.36 -10.62
CA PHE A 174 21.40 -4.56 -10.64
C PHE A 174 21.75 -5.92 -10.03
N ASN A 175 22.86 -6.47 -10.49
CA ASN A 175 23.50 -7.64 -9.87
C ASN A 175 24.34 -7.19 -8.66
N THR A 176 24.84 -8.16 -7.89
CA THR A 176 25.71 -7.90 -6.72
C THR A 176 27.04 -7.23 -7.09
N ASP A 177 27.47 -7.32 -8.34
CA ASP A 177 28.65 -6.62 -8.88
C ASP A 177 28.35 -5.18 -9.34
N GLY A 178 27.09 -4.73 -9.21
CA GLY A 178 26.62 -3.42 -9.66
C GLY A 178 26.35 -3.32 -11.16
N SER A 179 26.44 -4.43 -11.92
CA SER A 179 26.08 -4.43 -13.33
C SER A 179 24.55 -4.40 -13.52
N PRO A 180 24.03 -3.61 -14.47
CA PRO A 180 22.59 -3.60 -14.75
C PRO A 180 22.15 -4.92 -15.39
N ARG A 181 20.96 -5.41 -15.02
CA ARG A 181 20.29 -6.55 -15.65
C ARG A 181 18.89 -6.16 -16.12
N PRO A 182 18.34 -6.84 -17.15
CA PRO A 182 16.98 -6.60 -17.62
C PRO A 182 15.95 -6.78 -16.50
N PHE A 183 14.92 -5.93 -16.47
CA PHE A 183 13.79 -6.12 -15.58
C PHE A 183 13.01 -7.39 -15.98
N PRO A 184 12.59 -8.25 -15.03
CA PRO A 184 11.89 -9.48 -15.36
C PRO A 184 10.52 -9.22 -16.01
N PRO A 185 10.06 -10.08 -16.93
CA PRO A 185 8.80 -9.90 -17.64
C PRO A 185 7.59 -9.97 -16.67
N PRO A 186 6.44 -9.40 -17.04
CA PRO A 186 5.23 -9.43 -16.23
C PRO A 186 4.87 -10.84 -15.77
N SER A 187 4.33 -10.96 -14.56
CA SER A 187 3.80 -12.25 -14.09
C SER A 187 2.50 -12.57 -14.82
N PRO A 188 2.23 -13.83 -15.18
CA PRO A 188 0.91 -14.23 -15.67
C PRO A 188 -0.18 -13.83 -14.66
N PRO A 189 -1.39 -13.46 -15.10
CA PRO A 189 -2.49 -13.18 -14.20
C PRO A 189 -2.74 -14.39 -13.31
N GLN A 190 -2.54 -14.24 -12.00
CA GLN A 190 -2.89 -15.28 -11.04
C GLN A 190 -4.42 -15.40 -11.04
N GLY A 191 -4.92 -16.51 -11.57
CA GLY A 191 -6.36 -16.77 -11.63
C GLY A 191 -6.98 -16.67 -10.24
N GLU A 192 -7.93 -15.75 -10.08
CA GLU A 192 -8.73 -15.55 -8.89
C GLU A 192 -9.24 -16.92 -8.38
N GLN A 193 -8.69 -17.43 -7.28
CA GLN A 193 -9.24 -18.58 -6.61
C GLN A 193 -10.56 -18.14 -5.96
N ARG A 194 -11.61 -18.20 -6.77
CA ARG A 194 -12.99 -17.95 -6.36
C ARG A 194 -13.29 -18.90 -5.20
N SER A 195 -13.25 -18.37 -3.98
CA SER A 195 -13.55 -19.10 -2.75
C SER A 195 -14.89 -19.81 -2.92
N LYS A 196 -14.87 -21.12 -3.18
CA LYS A 196 -16.05 -21.96 -3.19
C LYS A 196 -16.53 -22.06 -1.75
N LYS A 197 -17.30 -21.07 -1.30
CA LYS A 197 -18.06 -21.15 -0.06
C LYS A 197 -19.03 -22.32 -0.23
N ALA A 198 -18.66 -23.47 0.34
CA ALA A 198 -19.47 -24.67 0.39
C ALA A 198 -20.81 -24.32 1.03
N ARG A 199 -21.87 -24.29 0.22
CA ARG A 199 -23.24 -24.17 0.69
C ARG A 199 -23.64 -25.52 1.27
N ARG A 200 -23.34 -25.71 2.56
CA ARG A 200 -23.72 -26.87 3.35
C ARG A 200 -24.96 -26.50 4.18
N GLU A 201 -26.12 -26.96 3.73
CA GLU A 201 -27.41 -27.03 4.46
C GLU A 201 -28.42 -27.63 3.47
N GLY A 202 -29.12 -28.74 3.70
CA GLY A 202 -29.17 -29.75 4.74
C GLY A 202 -30.11 -30.83 4.18
N ARG A 203 -29.72 -32.09 4.24
CA ARG A 203 -30.53 -33.25 3.86
C ARG A 203 -30.63 -34.12 5.09
N GLU A 204 -31.83 -34.25 5.64
CA GLU A 204 -32.42 -35.47 6.22
C GLU A 204 -33.60 -35.11 7.11
N ASP A 205 -34.82 -35.37 6.65
CA ASP A 205 -35.74 -36.15 7.48
C ASP A 205 -36.72 -36.93 6.59
N ARG A 206 -36.74 -38.26 6.75
CA ARG A 206 -37.73 -39.17 6.19
C ARG A 206 -38.03 -40.22 7.27
N GLY A 207 -39.22 -40.14 7.84
CA GLY A 207 -40.17 -41.23 7.60
C GLY A 207 -40.99 -41.77 8.78
N LEU A 208 -42.31 -41.82 8.52
CA LEU A 208 -43.30 -42.85 8.91
C LEU A 208 -43.68 -42.94 10.42
N ALA A 209 -44.91 -43.22 10.86
CA ALA A 209 -46.22 -43.48 10.25
C ALA A 209 -47.28 -43.70 11.37
N VAL A 210 -48.51 -43.21 11.14
CA VAL A 210 -49.83 -43.85 11.42
C VAL A 210 -50.30 -44.09 12.88
N LYS A 211 -51.42 -43.45 13.26
CA LYS A 211 -52.68 -44.15 13.64
C LYS A 211 -53.89 -43.19 13.77
N ALA A 212 -55.03 -43.65 13.28
CA ALA A 212 -56.34 -43.01 13.24
C ALA A 212 -57.13 -43.14 14.56
N LYS A 213 -58.07 -42.21 14.82
CA LYS A 213 -59.44 -42.53 15.29
C LYS A 213 -60.38 -41.32 15.29
N ALA A 214 -61.65 -41.62 15.06
CA ALA A 214 -62.75 -40.73 14.75
C ALA A 214 -63.61 -40.32 15.97
N ALA A 215 -64.55 -39.42 15.67
CA ALA A 215 -65.87 -39.20 16.28
C ALA A 215 -66.00 -38.25 17.49
N GLY A 216 -66.54 -37.05 17.21
CA GLY A 216 -67.95 -36.75 17.50
C GLY A 216 -68.29 -36.22 18.90
N ARG A 217 -68.86 -35.01 18.95
CA ARG A 217 -69.98 -34.67 19.85
C ARG A 217 -70.64 -33.34 19.48
N ALA A 218 -71.92 -33.41 19.11
CA ALA A 218 -72.90 -32.37 19.35
C ALA A 218 -74.20 -33.07 19.81
N PRO A 219 -74.75 -32.71 20.98
CA PRO A 219 -76.14 -32.95 21.33
C PRO A 219 -76.86 -31.60 21.61
N PRO A 220 -78.18 -31.55 21.84
CA PRO A 220 -79.27 -32.48 21.51
C PRO A 220 -80.40 -31.80 20.70
N PRO A 221 -81.40 -32.56 20.19
CA PRO A 221 -82.67 -32.01 19.72
C PRO A 221 -83.73 -32.04 20.85
N GLY A 222 -84.62 -31.05 20.87
CA GLY A 222 -85.79 -31.06 21.75
C GLY A 222 -86.62 -29.79 21.55
N ARG A 223 -87.46 -29.73 20.51
CA ARG A 223 -88.91 -30.06 20.48
C ARG A 223 -89.82 -28.97 21.06
N SER A 224 -90.89 -28.75 20.30
CA SER A 224 -92.12 -28.00 20.57
C SER A 224 -92.00 -26.49 20.36
N GLY A 225 -92.84 -25.83 19.57
CA GLY A 225 -94.07 -26.28 18.92
C GLY A 225 -95.12 -25.19 19.08
N ARG A 226 -95.88 -24.97 18.00
CA ARG A 226 -97.15 -24.22 17.91
C ARG A 226 -96.98 -22.70 17.96
N SER A 227 -97.20 -21.94 16.89
CA SER A 227 -98.38 -21.76 16.02
C SER A 227 -99.43 -20.79 16.60
N TRP A 228 -99.70 -19.75 15.80
CA TRP A 228 -100.86 -18.85 15.75
C TRP A 228 -100.99 -17.75 16.81
N GLN A 229 -100.71 -16.50 16.40
CA GLN A 229 -101.75 -15.54 15.96
C GLN A 229 -101.18 -14.65 14.86
#